data_AF-A0A2M7SVA5-F1
#
_entry.id   AF-A0A2M7SVA5-F1
#
_cell.length_a   1.000
_cell.length_b   1.000
_cell.length_c   1.000
_cell.angle_alpha   90.00
_cell.angle_beta   90.00
_cell.angle_gamma   90.00
#
_symmetry.space_group_name_H-M   'P 1'
#
loop_
_entity.id
_entity.type
_entity.pdbx_description
1 polymer ?
#
loop_
_entity_poly.entity_id
_entity_poly.type
_entity_poly.pdbx_seq_one_letter_code
_entity_poly.pdbx_strand_id
1 'polypeptide(L)'
;DIGEDGMKVVEDIVKFLRFYQLPTQVIAASIRHPQHCMVAAKVGAHIATVPYKVLLQMIQHPLTDIGVKRFIDDWTRVMKD
;
A
#
# COMPACT_ATOMS: atom_id res chain seq x y z
N ASP A 1 -12.30 7.52 12.40
CA ASP A 1 -13.16 8.70 12.67
C ASP A 1 -14.06 8.50 13.88
N ILE A 2 -14.76 7.37 14.01
CA ILE A 2 -15.68 7.11 15.14
C ILE A 2 -15.20 6.02 16.14
N GLY A 3 -13.90 5.70 16.13
CA GLY A 3 -13.31 4.72 17.07
C GLY A 3 -13.33 3.26 16.60
N GLU A 4 -13.84 2.98 15.40
CA GLU A 4 -13.82 1.63 14.81
C GLU A 4 -12.67 1.43 13.81
N ASP A 5 -12.20 0.18 13.71
CA ASP A 5 -11.22 -0.25 12.70
C ASP A 5 -11.94 -0.61 11.39
N GLY A 6 -12.02 0.36 10.48
CA GLY A 6 -12.69 0.19 9.19
C GLY A 6 -12.07 -0.89 8.29
N MET A 7 -10.81 -1.28 8.51
CA MET A 7 -10.19 -2.33 7.68
C MET A 7 -10.71 -3.73 8.02
N LYS A 8 -11.23 -3.95 9.23
CA LYS A 8 -11.93 -5.21 9.58
C LYS A 8 -13.19 -5.41 8.74
N VAL A 9 -13.93 -4.33 8.49
CA VAL A 9 -15.13 -4.38 7.63
C VAL A 9 -14.76 -4.79 6.21
N VAL A 10 -13.66 -4.25 5.67
CA VAL A 10 -13.14 -4.64 4.35
C VAL A 10 -12.76 -6.13 4.34
N GLU A 11 -12.07 -6.60 5.38
CA GLU A 11 -11.68 -8.00 5.53
C GLU A 11 -12.89 -8.93 5.51
N ASP A 12 -13.91 -8.63 6.31
CA ASP A 12 -15.12 -9.44 6.41
C ASP A 12 -15.90 -9.48 5.09
N ILE A 13 -16.06 -8.33 4.42
CA ILE A 13 -16.72 -8.29 3.10
C ILE A 13 -15.97 -9.16 2.09
N VAL A 14 -14.64 -9.07 2.03
CA VAL A 14 -13.85 -9.90 1.10
C VAL A 14 -14.02 -11.39 1.42
N LYS A 15 -14.00 -11.77 2.71
CA LYS A 15 -14.22 -13.15 3.14
C LYS A 15 -15.58 -13.66 2.71
N PHE A 16 -16.65 -12.89 2.94
CA PHE A 16 -18.01 -13.30 2.60
C PHE A 16 -18.21 -13.43 1.09
N LEU A 17 -17.76 -12.46 0.30
CA LEU A 17 -17.90 -12.53 -1.16
C LEU A 17 -17.15 -13.74 -1.73
N ARG A 18 -15.95 -14.05 -1.21
CA ARG A 18 -15.21 -15.26 -1.59
C ARG A 18 -15.92 -16.54 -1.15
N PHE A 19 -16.41 -16.61 0.09
CA PHE A 19 -17.09 -17.79 0.62
C PHE A 19 -18.33 -18.16 -0.20
N TYR A 20 -19.16 -17.16 -0.54
CA TYR A 20 -20.36 -17.36 -1.35
C TYR A 20 -20.11 -17.34 -2.86
N GLN A 21 -18.86 -17.24 -3.31
CA GLN A 21 -18.46 -17.19 -4.73
C GLN A 21 -19.22 -16.12 -5.52
N LEU A 22 -19.46 -14.96 -4.90
CA LEU A 22 -20.16 -13.86 -5.52
C LEU A 22 -19.22 -13.11 -6.47
N PRO A 23 -19.68 -12.69 -7.66
CA PRO A 23 -18.83 -12.06 -8.67
C PRO A 23 -18.46 -10.60 -8.33
N THR A 24 -19.03 -10.04 -7.27
CA THR A 24 -18.83 -8.65 -6.86
C THR A 24 -17.38 -8.39 -6.46
N GLN A 25 -16.83 -7.27 -6.93
CA GLN A 25 -15.50 -6.81 -6.56
C GLN A 25 -15.54 -5.85 -5.36
N VAL A 26 -14.51 -5.90 -4.53
CA VAL A 26 -14.35 -5.01 -3.36
C VAL A 26 -13.47 -3.83 -3.72
N ILE A 27 -14.02 -2.63 -3.57
CA ILE A 27 -13.31 -1.35 -3.72
C ILE A 27 -13.07 -0.76 -2.33
N ALA A 28 -11.84 -0.83 -1.83
CA ALA A 28 -11.44 -0.21 -0.57
C ALA A 28 -11.29 1.31 -0.78
N ALA A 29 -12.23 2.09 -0.25
CA ALA A 29 -12.27 3.54 -0.35
C ALA A 29 -11.97 4.21 1.00
N SER A 30 -11.94 5.55 1.01
CA SER A 30 -11.64 6.36 2.21
C SER A 30 -10.27 6.02 2.84
N ILE A 31 -9.29 5.66 2.00
CA ILE A 31 -7.92 5.40 2.43
C ILE A 31 -7.27 6.68 2.95
N ARG A 32 -6.69 6.63 4.15
CA ARG A 32 -6.10 7.80 4.84
C ARG A 32 -4.59 7.74 4.99
N HIS A 33 -3.99 6.55 4.94
CA HIS A 33 -2.54 6.35 5.09
C HIS A 33 -2.09 5.04 4.42
N PRO A 34 -0.79 4.87 4.11
CA PRO A 34 -0.27 3.69 3.41
C PRO A 34 -0.65 2.35 4.04
N GLN A 35 -0.80 2.29 5.36
CA GLN A 35 -1.20 1.07 6.05
C GLN A 35 -2.61 0.57 5.65
N HIS A 36 -3.56 1.46 5.31
CA HIS A 36 -4.86 1.02 4.79
C HIS A 36 -4.69 0.29 3.45
N CYS A 37 -3.84 0.81 2.55
CA CYS A 37 -3.54 0.14 1.29
C CYS A 37 -2.89 -1.23 1.50
N MET A 38 -1.95 -1.31 2.46
CA MET A 38 -1.28 -2.56 2.82
C MET A 38 -2.28 -3.60 3.32
N VAL A 39 -3.19 -3.21 4.22
CA VAL A 39 -4.22 -4.14 4.72
C VAL A 39 -5.21 -4.51 3.61
N ALA A 40 -5.67 -3.55 2.81
CA ALA A 40 -6.58 -3.79 1.68
C ALA A 40 -6.01 -4.83 0.70
N ALA A 41 -4.72 -4.70 0.34
CA ALA A 41 -4.04 -5.67 -0.51
C ALA A 41 -3.93 -7.05 0.18
N LYS A 42 -3.53 -7.10 1.45
CA LYS A 42 -3.41 -8.37 2.22
C LYS A 42 -4.72 -9.13 2.33
N VAL A 43 -5.83 -8.42 2.57
CA VAL A 43 -7.16 -9.04 2.70
C VAL A 43 -7.77 -9.39 1.35
N GLY A 44 -7.15 -9.01 0.23
CA GLY A 44 -7.61 -9.32 -1.12
C GLY A 44 -8.74 -8.41 -1.63
N ALA A 45 -8.76 -7.14 -1.24
CA ALA A 45 -9.57 -6.14 -1.93
C ALA A 45 -9.11 -6.04 -3.39
N HIS A 46 -10.06 -5.87 -4.32
CA HIS A 46 -9.77 -5.89 -5.75
C HIS A 46 -9.25 -4.55 -6.24
N ILE A 47 -9.77 -3.46 -5.68
CA ILE A 47 -9.45 -2.09 -6.06
C ILE A 47 -9.26 -1.27 -4.76
N ALA A 48 -8.36 -0.30 -4.80
CA ALA A 48 -8.24 0.71 -3.75
C ALA A 48 -8.33 2.11 -4.39
N THR A 49 -9.17 2.99 -3.83
CA THR A 49 -9.18 4.41 -4.22
C THR A 49 -8.31 5.20 -3.25
N VAL A 50 -7.19 5.71 -3.77
CA VAL A 50 -6.10 6.23 -2.94
C VAL A 50 -5.92 7.73 -3.20
N PRO A 51 -5.92 8.58 -2.16
CA PRO A 51 -5.56 9.99 -2.33
C PRO A 51 -4.12 10.14 -2.84
N TYR A 52 -3.89 11.12 -3.73
CA TYR A 52 -2.57 11.34 -4.35
C TYR A 52 -1.41 11.41 -3.34
N LYS A 53 -1.61 12.10 -2.21
CA LYS A 53 -0.61 12.19 -1.15
C LYS A 53 -0.25 10.82 -0.56
N VAL A 54 -1.23 9.95 -0.35
CA VAL A 54 -0.99 8.60 0.20
C VAL A 54 -0.29 7.73 -0.85
N LEU A 55 -0.67 7.85 -2.12
CA LEU A 55 -0.02 7.14 -3.21
C LEU A 55 1.48 7.48 -3.29
N LEU A 56 1.84 8.76 -3.22
CA LEU A 56 3.25 9.17 -3.20
C LEU A 56 3.99 8.69 -1.95
N GLN A 57 3.33 8.65 -0.78
CA GLN A 57 3.95 8.11 0.42
C GLN A 57 4.30 6.62 0.29
N MET A 58 3.51 5.85 -0.45
CA MET A 58 3.74 4.40 -0.62
C MET A 58 5.00 4.05 -1.41
N ILE A 59 5.49 4.95 -2.26
CA ILE A 59 6.69 4.73 -3.08
C ILE A 59 7.98 5.24 -2.41
N GLN A 60 7.87 5.82 -1.22
CA GLN A 60 8.98 6.42 -0.50
C GLN A 60 9.42 5.52 0.66
N HIS A 61 10.72 5.27 0.79
CA HIS A 61 11.28 4.55 1.94
C HIS A 61 12.71 5.02 2.22
N PRO A 62 13.07 5.39 3.47
CA PRO A 62 14.36 6.00 3.78
C PRO A 62 15.56 5.11 3.44
N LEU A 63 15.41 3.78 3.56
CA LEU A 63 16.48 2.86 3.16
C LEU A 63 16.67 2.78 1.64
N THR A 64 15.64 3.07 0.85
CA THR A 64 15.75 3.15 -0.61
C THR A 64 16.61 4.34 -0.99
N ASP A 65 16.34 5.51 -0.40
CA ASP A 65 17.13 6.72 -0.66
C ASP A 65 18.60 6.56 -0.24
N ILE A 66 18.82 5.99 0.95
CA ILE A 66 20.16 5.68 1.45
C ILE A 66 20.87 4.69 0.53
N GLY A 67 20.16 3.65 0.06
CA GLY A 67 20.71 2.66 -0.86
C GLY A 67 21.13 3.27 -2.19
N VAL A 68 20.25 4.06 -2.81
CA VAL A 68 20.54 4.77 -4.07
C VAL A 68 21.75 5.69 -3.92
N LYS A 69 21.81 6.48 -2.84
CA LYS A 69 22.96 7.36 -2.57
C LYS A 69 24.27 6.58 -2.46
N ARG A 70 24.27 5.46 -1.72
CA ARG A 70 25.47 4.62 -1.57
C ARG A 70 25.95 4.06 -2.91
N PHE A 71 25.04 3.58 -3.75
CA PHE A 71 25.39 3.10 -5.09
C PHE A 71 26.02 4.18 -5.96
N ILE A 72 25.50 5.42 -5.90
CA ILE A 72 26.09 6.55 -6.64
C ILE A 72 27.48 6.89 -6.10
N ASP A 73 27.66 6.92 -4.79
CA ASP A 73 28.93 7.23 -4.14
C ASP A 73 30.01 6.19 -4.50
N ASP A 74 29.66 4.90 -4.44
CA ASP A 74 30.57 3.81 -4.78
C ASP A 74 30.92 3.80 -6.28
N TRP A 75 29.95 4.04 -7.15
CA TRP A 75 30.18 4.16 -8.59
C TRP A 75 31.13 5.32 -8.94
N THR A 76 30.91 6.48 -8.33
CA THR A 76 31.74 7.67 -8.54
C THR A 76 33.17 7.45 -8.07
N ARG A 77 33.39 6.61 -7.05
CA ARG A 77 34.73 6.26 -6.56
C ARG A 77 35.51 5.43 -7.57
N VAL A 78 34.85 4.48 -8.25
CA VAL A 78 35.48 3.62 -9.26
C VAL A 78 35.79 4.37 -10.57
N MET A 79 34.95 5.35 -10.93
CA MET A 79 35.09 6.11 -12.18
C MET A 79 36.05 7.31 -12.09
N LYS A 80 36.77 7.50 -10.98
CA LYS A 80 37.63 8.69 -10.74
C LYS A 80 39.11 8.50 -11.10
N ASP A 81 39.44 7.42 -11.81
CA ASP A 81 40.74 7.23 -12.50
C ASP A 81 40.64 7.62 -13.99
#